data_AF-D0IAU8-F1
#
_entry.id   AF-D0IAU8-F1
#
_cell.length_a   1.000
_cell.length_b   1.000
_cell.length_c   1.000
_cell.angle_alpha   90.00
_cell.angle_beta   90.00
_cell.angle_gamma   90.00
#
_symmetry.space_group_name_H-M   'P 1'
#
loop_
_entity.id
_entity.type
_entity.pdbx_description
1 polymer ?
#
loop_
_entity_poly.entity_id
_entity_poly.type
_entity_poly.pdbx_seq_one_letter_code
_entity_poly.pdbx_strand_id
1 'polypeptide(L)'
;MKGLFWFRHDLRLADNPALITLSRRCSKALMVFVINPEWFRPAHYQSRHLGRFREEFLYQSLRSLERELKKHKQRLVVKVGNPLLVIPDLCKKHGIDMVAMTDHPGVYERQQVAYLSRTLRSEVSVSESFTLFLRSQLAFDKTTYPATFSQFRKHVEKQNILPCIPISAPDSLPTVIDERRDIWGGQEFVYDLTPYHGGEDAGMVQLNQFFWKTQGLKNYKQTRNDLDGWQFSSRLSAWLANGSISPRTVAAELDNYEYRHGRSDSTQSMYAELLWREYFQWMMHYYGADMFAFAGIKKTRPLTTYYCQNYKAWEQGTTEFPIVNACMRQLNQTGYISNRGRQIVASCLVNELGVDWRFGAAYFEQQLIDFDVATNYGNWQYLAGVGADPRGQRHFNLEKQADVYDPNGEFVERWANSTASERAFRF
;
A
#
# COMPACT_ATOMS: atom_id res chain seq x y z
N MET A 1 2.89 28.93 17.66
CA MET A 1 1.72 28.17 17.19
C MET A 1 1.57 26.85 17.95
N LYS A 2 0.34 26.36 18.09
CA LYS A 2 -0.02 24.98 18.46
C LYS A 2 -0.35 24.18 17.19
N GLY A 3 0.24 23.01 17.05
CA GLY A 3 0.09 22.15 15.87
C GLY A 3 -0.73 20.89 16.13
N LEU A 4 -1.32 20.34 15.08
CA LEU A 4 -1.83 18.97 15.05
C LEU A 4 -1.21 18.27 13.84
N PHE A 5 -0.48 17.18 14.07
CA PHE A 5 -0.05 16.29 13.00
C PHE A 5 -1.06 15.16 12.86
N TRP A 6 -1.63 15.00 11.66
CA TRP A 6 -2.55 13.90 11.37
C TRP A 6 -1.85 12.81 10.55
N PHE A 7 -1.44 11.75 11.25
CA PHE A 7 -0.90 10.54 10.64
C PHE A 7 -1.98 9.79 9.88
N ARG A 8 -1.63 9.29 8.69
CA ARG A 8 -2.49 8.49 7.80
C ARG A 8 -1.70 7.32 7.19
N HIS A 9 -1.14 7.51 6.01
CA HIS A 9 -0.34 6.51 5.27
C HIS A 9 1.16 6.85 5.34
N ASP A 10 1.58 7.33 6.50
CA ASP A 10 2.91 7.89 6.78
C ASP A 10 3.33 7.57 8.22
N LEU A 11 3.13 6.33 8.66
CA LEU A 11 3.36 5.85 10.03
C LEU A 11 4.85 5.70 10.39
N ARG A 12 5.60 6.80 10.23
CA ARG A 12 7.05 6.92 10.45
C ARG A 12 7.42 8.35 10.83
N LEU A 13 8.58 8.53 11.47
CA LEU A 13 9.12 9.87 11.74
C LEU A 13 10.14 10.32 10.68
N ALA A 14 10.94 9.38 10.14
CA ALA A 14 11.92 9.68 9.10
C ALA A 14 11.24 9.97 7.76
N ASP A 15 11.89 10.78 6.92
CA ASP A 15 11.41 11.20 5.60
C ASP A 15 9.96 11.70 5.62
N ASN A 16 9.64 12.52 6.63
CA ASN A 16 8.32 13.14 6.81
C ASN A 16 8.44 14.69 6.80
N PRO A 17 8.44 15.33 5.62
CA PRO A 17 8.54 16.78 5.49
C PRO A 17 7.39 17.55 6.16
N ALA A 18 6.18 16.98 6.19
CA ALA A 18 5.04 17.59 6.88
C ALA A 18 5.32 17.68 8.39
N LEU A 19 5.90 16.62 8.97
CA LEU A 19 6.24 16.57 10.38
C LEU A 19 7.37 17.56 10.70
N ILE A 20 8.39 17.68 9.85
CA ILE A 20 9.45 18.67 10.00
C ILE A 20 8.89 20.09 9.95
N THR A 21 8.00 20.38 9.01
CA THR A 21 7.35 21.69 8.88
C THR A 21 6.58 22.04 10.15
N LEU A 22 5.81 21.09 10.69
CA LEU A 22 5.10 21.28 11.95
C LEU A 22 6.05 21.49 13.13
N SER A 23 7.11 20.68 13.25
CA SER A 23 8.08 20.76 14.34
C SER A 23 8.85 22.08 14.37
N ARG A 24 9.10 22.69 13.21
CA ARG A 24 9.78 23.99 13.12
C ARG A 24 8.88 25.18 13.47
N ARG A 25 7.56 25.06 13.24
CA ARG A 25 6.61 26.19 13.36
C ARG A 25 5.80 26.15 14.65
N CYS A 26 5.67 24.97 15.27
CA CYS A 26 4.84 24.77 16.45
C CYS A 26 5.68 24.53 17.71
N SER A 27 5.31 25.19 18.80
CA SER A 27 5.94 24.98 20.12
C SER A 27 5.30 23.83 20.89
N LYS A 28 4.02 23.56 20.62
CA LYS A 28 3.26 22.43 21.16
C LYS A 28 2.52 21.71 20.04
N ALA A 29 2.36 20.40 20.14
CA ALA A 29 1.61 19.65 19.13
C ALA A 29 0.87 18.42 19.66
N LEU A 30 -0.24 18.10 18.99
CA LEU A 30 -0.93 16.81 19.04
C LEU A 30 -0.44 15.92 17.89
N MET A 31 -0.12 14.67 18.18
CA MET A 31 0.21 13.64 17.19
C MET A 31 -0.96 12.67 17.10
N VAL A 32 -1.76 12.73 16.04
CA VAL A 32 -3.08 12.10 16.00
C VAL A 32 -3.16 11.05 14.90
N PHE A 33 -3.76 9.90 15.21
CA PHE A 33 -4.26 8.95 14.24
C PHE A 33 -5.76 8.75 14.48
N VAL A 34 -6.57 8.74 13.41
CA VAL A 34 -8.02 8.55 13.51
C VAL A 34 -8.39 7.22 12.87
N ILE A 35 -8.93 6.32 13.68
CA ILE A 35 -9.53 5.07 13.25
C ILE A 35 -10.97 5.35 12.83
N ASN A 36 -11.28 5.12 11.55
CA ASN A 36 -12.64 5.27 11.06
C ASN A 36 -13.42 3.94 11.20
N PRO A 37 -14.50 3.88 12.01
CA PRO A 37 -15.30 2.66 12.16
C PRO A 37 -15.88 2.11 10.86
N GLU A 38 -16.08 2.97 9.85
CA GLU A 38 -16.58 2.56 8.53
C GLU A 38 -15.62 1.61 7.80
N TRP A 39 -14.33 1.58 8.17
CA TRP A 39 -13.36 0.68 7.54
C TRP A 39 -13.69 -0.81 7.77
N PHE A 40 -14.32 -1.12 8.90
CA PHE A 40 -14.61 -2.49 9.32
C PHE A 40 -16.00 -2.97 8.90
N ARG A 41 -16.82 -2.08 8.34
CA ARG A 41 -18.17 -2.40 7.87
C ARG A 41 -18.11 -2.90 6.43
N PRO A 42 -18.91 -3.91 6.05
CA PRO A 42 -19.11 -4.22 4.64
C PRO A 42 -19.64 -2.99 3.93
N ALA A 43 -18.97 -2.59 2.86
CA ALA A 43 -19.30 -1.40 2.10
C ALA A 43 -19.54 -1.81 0.64
N HIS A 44 -18.57 -1.54 -0.24
CA HIS A 44 -18.71 -1.76 -1.66
C HIS A 44 -18.37 -3.20 -2.06
N TYR A 45 -19.15 -3.74 -3.01
CA TYR A 45 -18.88 -5.03 -3.66
C TYR A 45 -18.71 -6.20 -2.67
N GLN A 46 -19.54 -6.23 -1.62
CA GLN A 46 -19.58 -7.28 -0.59
C GLN A 46 -18.31 -7.40 0.27
N SER A 47 -17.41 -6.43 0.20
CA SER A 47 -16.15 -6.42 0.94
C SER A 47 -16.11 -5.26 1.93
N ARG A 48 -15.31 -5.42 2.98
CA ARG A 48 -14.91 -4.36 3.92
C ARG A 48 -13.75 -3.58 3.32
N HIS A 49 -13.57 -2.34 3.75
CA HIS A 49 -12.38 -1.59 3.38
C HIS A 49 -11.12 -2.15 4.02
N LEU A 50 -11.21 -2.71 5.24
CA LEU A 50 -10.05 -3.20 5.99
C LEU A 50 -10.39 -4.52 6.69
N GLY A 51 -9.63 -5.58 6.37
CA GLY A 51 -9.73 -6.90 6.99
C GLY A 51 -8.67 -7.16 8.06
N ARG A 52 -8.80 -8.31 8.73
CA ARG A 52 -8.03 -8.68 9.94
C ARG A 52 -6.51 -8.57 9.80
N PHE A 53 -5.95 -8.94 8.66
CA PHE A 53 -4.49 -8.94 8.46
C PHE A 53 -3.92 -7.52 8.45
N ARG A 54 -4.60 -6.61 7.74
CA ARG A 54 -4.20 -5.19 7.72
C ARG A 54 -4.59 -4.47 9.01
N GLU A 55 -5.62 -4.93 9.71
CA GLU A 55 -5.99 -4.43 11.04
C GLU A 55 -4.89 -4.71 12.07
N GLU A 56 -4.42 -5.95 12.12
CA GLU A 56 -3.32 -6.35 12.99
C GLU A 56 -2.04 -5.59 12.64
N PHE A 57 -1.68 -5.54 11.35
CA PHE A 57 -0.50 -4.81 10.88
C PHE A 57 -0.57 -3.32 11.23
N LEU A 58 -1.74 -2.68 11.07
CA LEU A 58 -1.97 -1.29 11.48
C LEU A 58 -1.80 -1.13 12.99
N TYR A 59 -2.38 -2.01 13.80
CA TYR A 59 -2.22 -1.98 15.25
C TYR A 59 -0.76 -2.05 15.67
N GLN A 60 0.00 -3.00 15.10
CA GLN A 60 1.44 -3.14 15.33
C GLN A 60 2.21 -1.87 14.89
N SER A 61 1.90 -1.32 13.71
CA SER A 61 2.50 -0.07 13.22
C SER A 61 2.23 1.12 14.14
N LEU A 62 1.00 1.30 14.64
CA LEU A 62 0.66 2.39 15.56
C LEU A 62 1.36 2.23 16.91
N ARG A 63 1.50 0.99 17.42
CA ARG A 63 2.30 0.73 18.64
C ARG A 63 3.77 1.05 18.41
N SER A 64 4.31 0.72 17.24
CA SER A 64 5.69 1.07 16.91
C SER A 64 5.89 2.58 16.84
N LEU A 65 4.97 3.29 16.18
CA LEU A 65 4.97 4.75 16.10
C LEU A 65 4.84 5.40 17.48
N GLU A 66 3.99 4.87 18.37
CA GLU A 66 3.88 5.35 19.76
C GLU A 66 5.21 5.20 20.52
N ARG A 67 5.91 4.06 20.37
CA ARG A 67 7.22 3.85 20.99
C ARG A 67 8.24 4.87 20.48
N GLU A 68 8.24 5.16 19.18
CA GLU A 68 9.16 6.12 18.59
C GLU A 68 8.87 7.55 19.07
N LEU A 69 7.61 7.98 19.05
CA LEU A 69 7.20 9.29 19.56
C LEU A 69 7.59 9.49 21.04
N LYS A 70 7.53 8.43 21.87
CA LYS A 70 7.95 8.49 23.28
C LYS A 70 9.44 8.81 23.44
N LYS A 71 10.31 8.34 22.55
CA LYS A 71 11.75 8.69 22.56
C LYS A 71 11.94 10.20 22.35
N HIS A 72 11.04 10.83 21.60
CA HIS A 72 11.01 12.28 21.35
C HIS A 72 10.12 13.06 22.33
N LYS A 73 9.81 12.51 23.52
CA LYS A 73 8.94 13.13 24.56
C LYS A 73 7.55 13.53 24.04
N GLN A 74 7.07 12.80 23.04
CA GLN A 74 5.75 12.92 22.44
C GLN A 74 4.94 11.65 22.67
N ARG A 75 3.67 11.67 22.27
CA ARG A 75 2.80 10.48 22.33
C ARG A 75 1.81 10.47 21.18
N LEU A 76 1.46 9.27 20.73
CA LEU A 76 0.36 9.08 19.79
C LEU A 76 -0.99 9.22 20.51
N VAL A 77 -1.89 10.00 19.94
CA VAL A 77 -3.29 10.12 20.35
C VAL A 77 -4.13 9.41 19.29
N VAL A 78 -4.54 8.19 19.59
CA VAL A 78 -5.49 7.44 18.75
C VAL A 78 -6.90 7.87 19.10
N LYS A 79 -7.68 8.25 18.10
CA LYS A 79 -9.11 8.56 18.20
C LYS A 79 -9.93 7.62 17.33
N VAL A 80 -11.17 7.34 17.73
CA VAL A 80 -12.11 6.53 16.95
C VAL A 80 -13.28 7.40 16.48
N GLY A 81 -13.50 7.47 15.17
CA GLY A 81 -14.61 8.22 14.58
C GLY A 81 -14.35 8.70 13.16
N ASN A 82 -15.24 9.54 12.64
CA ASN A 82 -15.06 10.18 11.34
C ASN A 82 -13.97 11.27 11.43
N PRO A 83 -12.86 11.19 10.66
CA PRO A 83 -11.79 12.19 10.71
C PRO A 83 -12.27 13.61 10.40
N LEU A 84 -13.31 13.77 9.57
CA LEU A 84 -13.90 15.07 9.24
C LEU A 84 -14.69 15.70 10.40
N LEU A 85 -14.95 14.97 11.48
CA LEU A 85 -15.55 15.49 12.71
C LEU A 85 -14.51 15.57 13.83
N VAL A 86 -13.68 14.54 13.97
CA VAL A 86 -12.67 14.42 15.03
C VAL A 86 -11.60 15.51 14.90
N ILE A 87 -11.05 15.72 13.70
CA ILE A 87 -9.97 16.71 13.51
C ILE A 87 -10.45 18.14 13.81
N PRO A 88 -11.60 18.63 13.28
CA PRO A 88 -12.12 19.93 13.67
C PRO A 88 -12.42 20.09 15.16
N ASP A 89 -12.96 19.05 15.81
CA ASP A 89 -13.23 19.08 17.25
C ASP A 89 -11.95 19.26 18.07
N LEU A 90 -10.90 18.48 17.77
CA LEU A 90 -9.59 18.64 18.40
C LEU A 90 -9.00 20.02 18.14
N CYS A 91 -9.17 20.56 16.93
CA CYS A 91 -8.69 21.90 16.59
C CYS A 91 -9.35 22.97 17.46
N LYS A 92 -10.69 22.90 17.61
CA LYS A 92 -11.46 23.82 18.44
C LYS A 92 -11.11 23.68 19.92
N LYS A 93 -11.04 22.44 20.41
CA LYS A 93 -10.78 22.12 21.82
C LYS A 93 -9.43 22.65 22.31
N HIS A 94 -8.38 22.49 21.51
CA HIS A 94 -7.01 22.83 21.90
C HIS A 94 -6.52 24.19 21.38
N GLY A 95 -7.32 24.86 20.56
CA GLY A 95 -6.93 26.09 19.86
C GLY A 95 -5.74 25.82 18.94
N ILE A 96 -5.89 24.85 18.02
CA ILE A 96 -4.86 24.49 17.05
C ILE A 96 -4.76 25.57 15.98
N ASP A 97 -3.55 26.07 15.74
CA ASP A 97 -3.27 27.08 14.72
C ASP A 97 -2.95 26.44 13.37
N MET A 98 -2.37 25.24 13.37
CA MET A 98 -1.90 24.55 12.17
C MET A 98 -2.18 23.05 12.24
N VAL A 99 -2.73 22.49 11.16
CA VAL A 99 -2.88 21.06 10.94
C VAL A 99 -1.95 20.63 9.81
N ALA A 100 -1.00 19.74 10.11
CA ALA A 100 -0.04 19.21 9.13
C ALA A 100 -0.32 17.74 8.81
N MET A 101 -0.12 17.35 7.55
CA MET A 101 -0.25 15.96 7.08
C MET A 101 0.53 15.73 5.78
N THR A 102 0.86 14.47 5.48
CA THR A 102 1.44 14.09 4.18
C THR A 102 0.35 13.98 3.10
N ASP A 103 0.63 14.43 1.88
CA ASP A 103 -0.24 14.25 0.71
C ASP A 103 -0.36 12.77 0.34
N HIS A 104 -1.55 12.36 -0.11
CA HIS A 104 -1.81 10.98 -0.55
C HIS A 104 -2.68 11.03 -1.81
N PRO A 105 -2.38 10.26 -2.87
CA PRO A 105 -3.05 10.41 -4.15
C PRO A 105 -4.48 9.85 -4.17
N GLY A 106 -4.86 9.02 -3.21
CA GLY A 106 -6.19 8.42 -3.10
C GLY A 106 -7.33 9.45 -3.07
N VAL A 107 -8.45 9.10 -3.71
CA VAL A 107 -9.56 10.03 -3.96
C VAL A 107 -10.20 10.50 -2.65
N TYR A 108 -10.50 9.58 -1.73
CA TYR A 108 -11.11 9.94 -0.45
C TYR A 108 -10.14 10.75 0.42
N GLU A 109 -8.86 10.39 0.43
CA GLU A 109 -7.83 11.11 1.19
C GLU A 109 -7.69 12.56 0.71
N ARG A 110 -7.73 12.80 -0.60
CA ARG A 110 -7.67 14.15 -1.18
C ARG A 110 -8.95 14.95 -0.93
N GLN A 111 -10.11 14.30 -0.99
CA GLN A 111 -11.39 14.94 -0.66
C GLN A 111 -11.42 15.37 0.81
N GLN A 112 -10.90 14.55 1.73
CA GLN A 112 -10.79 14.90 3.14
C GLN A 112 -9.90 16.12 3.35
N VAL A 113 -8.71 16.15 2.73
CA VAL A 113 -7.80 17.31 2.80
C VAL A 113 -8.47 18.56 2.25
N ALA A 114 -9.07 18.49 1.05
CA ALA A 114 -9.75 19.62 0.45
C ALA A 114 -10.92 20.15 1.28
N TYR A 115 -11.66 19.25 1.95
CA TYR A 115 -12.72 19.62 2.87
C TYR A 115 -12.16 20.35 4.10
N LEU A 116 -11.14 19.79 4.75
CA LEU A 116 -10.53 20.39 5.94
C LEU A 116 -9.88 21.74 5.62
N SER A 117 -9.18 21.87 4.49
CA SER A 117 -8.59 23.15 4.04
C SER A 117 -9.61 24.26 3.83
N ARG A 118 -10.86 23.92 3.50
CA ARG A 118 -11.95 24.91 3.30
C ARG A 118 -12.72 25.23 4.58
N THR A 119 -12.74 24.31 5.54
CA THR A 119 -13.65 24.37 6.70
C THR A 119 -12.96 24.69 8.01
N LEU A 120 -11.68 24.34 8.16
CA LEU A 120 -10.91 24.67 9.34
C LEU A 120 -10.50 26.16 9.34
N ARG A 121 -10.52 26.76 10.53
CA ARG A 121 -9.88 28.08 10.75
C ARG A 121 -8.36 27.98 10.85
N SER A 122 -7.87 26.81 11.26
CA SER A 122 -6.44 26.49 11.35
C SER A 122 -5.83 26.41 9.95
N GLU A 123 -4.56 26.79 9.82
CA GLU A 123 -3.79 26.59 8.59
C GLU A 123 -3.66 25.10 8.30
N VAL A 124 -4.06 24.65 7.11
CA VAL A 124 -3.84 23.26 6.66
C VAL A 124 -2.58 23.21 5.80
N SER A 125 -1.54 22.56 6.32
CA SER A 125 -0.25 22.39 5.66
C SER A 125 -0.10 20.95 5.18
N VAL A 126 0.20 20.78 3.89
CA VAL A 126 0.34 19.47 3.26
C VAL A 126 1.71 19.38 2.62
N SER A 127 2.41 18.25 2.78
CA SER A 127 3.70 18.02 2.14
C SER A 127 3.78 16.69 1.42
N GLU A 128 4.59 16.63 0.36
CA GLU A 128 4.70 15.45 -0.50
C GLU A 128 5.84 14.53 -0.04
N SER A 129 5.49 13.31 0.42
CA SER A 129 6.47 12.26 0.75
C SER A 129 5.97 10.82 0.64
N PHE A 130 4.79 10.61 0.02
CA PHE A 130 4.26 9.27 -0.22
C PHE A 130 4.82 8.61 -1.50
N THR A 131 5.37 9.42 -2.40
CA THR A 131 5.92 9.06 -3.71
C THR A 131 7.44 9.27 -3.77
N LEU A 132 8.10 8.63 -4.75
CA LEU A 132 9.53 8.81 -5.03
C LEU A 132 9.83 10.25 -5.46
N PHE A 133 8.97 10.80 -6.32
CA PHE A 133 9.15 12.12 -6.90
C PHE A 133 8.17 13.13 -6.29
N LEU A 134 8.53 14.41 -6.36
CA LEU A 134 7.60 15.51 -6.14
C LEU A 134 6.82 15.79 -7.42
N ARG A 135 5.62 16.37 -7.29
CA ARG A 135 4.85 16.85 -8.44
C ARG A 135 5.63 17.86 -9.27
N SER A 136 6.45 18.71 -8.63
CA SER A 136 7.28 19.67 -9.35
C SER A 136 8.40 19.03 -10.18
N GLN A 137 8.80 17.79 -9.87
CA GLN A 137 9.76 17.03 -10.68
C GLN A 137 9.08 16.37 -11.89
N LEU A 138 7.77 16.11 -11.82
CA LEU A 138 7.00 15.44 -12.86
C LEU A 138 6.14 16.45 -13.64
N ALA A 139 6.56 16.78 -14.85
CA ALA A 139 5.87 17.75 -15.70
C ALA A 139 4.66 17.13 -16.45
N PHE A 140 3.72 16.53 -15.71
CA PHE A 140 2.50 15.95 -16.28
C PHE A 140 1.22 16.62 -15.76
N ASP A 141 0.17 16.55 -16.59
CA ASP A 141 -1.22 16.80 -16.25
C ASP A 141 -2.10 15.62 -16.70
N LYS A 142 -3.42 15.69 -16.48
CA LYS A 142 -4.36 14.59 -16.81
C LYS A 142 -4.33 14.20 -18.30
N THR A 143 -4.06 15.14 -19.20
CA THR A 143 -4.03 14.92 -20.66
C THR A 143 -2.67 14.48 -21.17
N THR A 144 -1.60 14.89 -20.50
CA THR A 144 -0.22 14.59 -20.88
C THR A 144 0.38 13.39 -20.13
N TYR A 145 -0.34 12.85 -19.14
CA TYR A 145 0.12 11.69 -18.38
C TYR A 145 0.35 10.47 -19.29
N PRO A 146 1.49 9.76 -19.17
CA PRO A 146 1.81 8.65 -20.07
C PRO A 146 0.78 7.52 -20.03
N ALA A 147 0.28 7.15 -21.21
CA ALA A 147 -0.75 6.12 -21.36
C ALA A 147 -0.27 4.70 -21.02
N THR A 148 1.04 4.50 -20.91
CA THR A 148 1.66 3.22 -20.55
C THR A 148 2.82 3.42 -19.59
N PHE A 149 3.10 2.41 -18.75
CA PHE A 149 4.27 2.40 -17.89
C PHE A 149 5.60 2.56 -18.65
N SER A 150 5.74 1.91 -19.81
CA SER A 150 6.98 2.02 -20.60
C SER A 150 7.25 3.46 -21.06
N GLN A 151 6.20 4.22 -21.41
CA GLN A 151 6.32 5.64 -21.73
C GLN A 151 6.71 6.47 -20.48
N PHE A 152 6.08 6.21 -19.34
CA PHE A 152 6.42 6.86 -18.07
C PHE A 152 7.88 6.60 -17.67
N ARG A 153 8.30 5.34 -17.64
CA ARG A 153 9.67 4.94 -17.33
C ARG A 153 10.67 5.61 -18.26
N LYS A 154 10.43 5.58 -19.58
CA LYS A 154 11.30 6.22 -20.58
C LYS A 154 11.39 7.73 -20.37
N HIS A 155 10.29 8.38 -19.96
CA HIS A 155 10.31 9.81 -19.63
C HIS A 155 11.21 10.10 -18.42
N VAL A 156 11.02 9.37 -17.32
CA VAL A 156 11.84 9.50 -16.09
C VAL A 156 13.31 9.28 -16.40
N GLU A 157 13.66 8.22 -17.14
CA GLU A 157 15.04 7.89 -17.51
C GLU A 157 15.64 8.94 -18.47
N LYS A 158 14.92 9.36 -19.51
CA LYS A 158 15.42 10.33 -20.51
C LYS A 158 15.67 11.71 -19.90
N GLN A 159 14.84 12.12 -18.95
CA GLN A 159 14.99 13.40 -18.26
C GLN A 159 15.91 13.32 -17.04
N ASN A 160 16.47 12.14 -16.74
CA ASN A 160 17.31 11.89 -15.57
C ASN A 160 16.64 12.37 -14.27
N ILE A 161 15.33 12.11 -14.12
CA ILE A 161 14.59 12.47 -12.92
C ILE A 161 14.98 11.49 -11.82
N LEU A 162 15.67 12.00 -10.80
CA LEU A 162 16.13 11.23 -9.65
C LEU A 162 15.10 11.25 -8.51
N PRO A 163 14.94 10.14 -7.77
CA PRO A 163 14.13 10.14 -6.56
C PRO A 163 14.59 11.22 -5.59
N CYS A 164 13.65 11.78 -4.83
CA CYS A 164 14.00 12.68 -3.75
C CYS A 164 14.85 11.97 -2.69
N ILE A 165 15.89 12.63 -2.21
CA ILE A 165 16.72 12.12 -1.12
C ILE A 165 15.88 12.08 0.16
N PRO A 166 15.80 10.93 0.87
CA PRO A 166 15.08 10.85 2.12
C PRO A 166 15.74 11.74 3.17
N ILE A 167 14.92 12.44 3.95
CA ILE A 167 15.39 13.33 5.01
C ILE A 167 15.31 12.65 6.38
N SER A 168 16.22 12.99 7.29
CA SER A 168 16.20 12.46 8.67
C SER A 168 14.93 12.89 9.42
N ALA A 169 14.57 12.11 10.44
CA ALA A 169 13.54 12.52 11.40
C ALA A 169 13.93 13.85 12.08
N PRO A 170 12.96 14.65 12.56
CA PRO A 170 13.27 15.88 13.31
C PRO A 170 14.09 15.57 14.58
N ASP A 171 15.12 16.37 14.84
CA ASP A 171 15.96 16.23 16.05
C ASP A 171 15.14 16.36 17.35
N SER A 172 14.10 17.20 17.31
CA SER A 172 13.14 17.35 18.40
C SER A 172 11.73 17.55 17.85
N LEU A 173 10.74 17.09 18.63
CA LEU A 173 9.33 17.34 18.37
C LEU A 173 8.81 18.42 19.31
N PRO A 174 7.72 19.15 18.94
CA PRO A 174 7.08 20.12 19.82
C PRO A 174 6.65 19.48 21.14
N THR A 175 6.43 20.29 22.18
CA THR A 175 5.92 19.77 23.46
C THR A 175 4.53 19.15 23.28
N VAL A 176 4.28 18.03 23.96
CA VAL A 176 2.98 17.36 23.91
C VAL A 176 1.83 18.27 24.36
N ILE A 177 0.71 18.21 23.64
CA ILE A 177 -0.60 18.68 24.13
C ILE A 177 -1.31 17.45 24.69
N ASP A 178 -1.77 17.50 25.93
CA ASP A 178 -2.42 16.35 26.54
C ASP A 178 -3.86 16.16 26.02
N GLU A 179 -4.17 14.94 25.61
CA GLU A 179 -5.48 14.52 25.12
C GLU A 179 -5.69 13.04 25.46
N ARG A 180 -6.94 12.68 25.76
CA ARG A 180 -7.31 11.30 26.04
C ARG A 180 -7.29 10.48 24.75
N ARG A 181 -6.54 9.38 24.78
CA ARG A 181 -6.62 8.34 23.74
C ARG A 181 -7.91 7.54 23.89
N ASP A 182 -8.52 7.20 22.76
CA ASP A 182 -9.59 6.21 22.74
C ASP A 182 -8.99 4.81 22.81
N ILE A 183 -9.80 3.85 23.24
CA ILE A 183 -9.40 2.44 23.25
C ILE A 183 -9.68 1.91 21.84
N TRP A 184 -8.63 1.53 21.14
CA TRP A 184 -8.71 0.80 19.88
C TRP A 184 -7.61 -0.26 19.84
N GLY A 185 -8.01 -1.50 19.61
CA GLY A 185 -7.16 -2.68 19.72
C GLY A 185 -6.81 -3.11 21.15
N GLY A 186 -6.94 -4.40 21.46
CA GLY A 186 -6.63 -4.99 22.76
C GLY A 186 -7.10 -6.45 22.95
N GLN A 187 -6.27 -7.24 23.65
CA GLN A 187 -6.36 -8.65 24.10
C GLN A 187 -6.80 -9.78 23.14
N GLU A 188 -7.46 -9.52 22.02
CA GLU A 188 -7.87 -10.57 21.05
C GLU A 188 -7.00 -10.66 19.78
N PHE A 189 -5.97 -9.82 19.62
CA PHE A 189 -4.90 -10.09 18.65
C PHE A 189 -3.99 -11.18 19.21
N VAL A 190 -4.55 -12.37 19.37
CA VAL A 190 -3.81 -13.59 19.65
C VAL A 190 -3.34 -14.12 18.29
N TYR A 191 -2.04 -14.36 18.20
CA TYR A 191 -1.24 -14.91 17.09
C TYR A 191 -0.78 -13.91 16.03
N ASP A 192 0.50 -14.01 15.68
CA ASP A 192 1.08 -13.51 14.43
C ASP A 192 0.33 -14.18 13.28
N LEU A 193 -0.77 -13.59 12.81
CA LEU A 193 -1.61 -14.17 11.74
C LEU A 193 -0.81 -14.34 10.45
N THR A 194 0.29 -13.58 10.35
CA THR A 194 1.19 -13.54 9.21
C THR A 194 2.61 -13.33 9.75
N PRO A 195 3.66 -13.69 8.98
CA PRO A 195 5.05 -13.34 9.31
C PRO A 195 5.36 -11.82 9.25
N TYR A 196 4.40 -10.98 8.84
CA TYR A 196 4.59 -9.54 8.83
C TYR A 196 4.40 -8.96 10.24
N HIS A 197 5.32 -8.08 10.62
CA HIS A 197 5.20 -7.24 11.81
C HIS A 197 5.18 -5.76 11.43
N GLY A 198 4.12 -5.05 11.82
CA GLY A 198 3.94 -3.63 11.51
C GLY A 198 4.91 -2.71 12.26
N GLY A 199 5.31 -1.62 11.59
CA GLY A 199 6.11 -0.53 12.16
C GLY A 199 7.36 -0.18 11.35
N GLU A 200 7.85 1.05 11.54
CA GLU A 200 9.06 1.57 10.86
C GLU A 200 10.29 0.69 11.12
N ASP A 201 10.55 0.34 12.39
CA ASP A 201 11.68 -0.53 12.77
C ASP A 201 11.63 -1.88 12.05
N ALA A 202 10.47 -2.54 12.03
CA ALA A 202 10.30 -3.85 11.39
C ALA A 202 10.47 -3.75 9.86
N GLY A 203 9.99 -2.68 9.24
CA GLY A 203 10.20 -2.41 7.82
C GLY A 203 11.68 -2.20 7.48
N MET A 204 12.41 -1.45 8.30
CA MET A 204 13.85 -1.25 8.15
C MET A 204 14.65 -2.54 8.37
N VAL A 205 14.24 -3.38 9.33
CA VAL A 205 14.82 -4.72 9.51
C VAL A 205 14.61 -5.57 8.27
N GLN A 206 13.41 -5.62 7.70
CA GLN A 206 13.14 -6.39 6.47
C GLN A 206 13.94 -5.85 5.28
N LEU A 207 14.03 -4.52 5.13
CA LEU A 207 14.86 -3.89 4.09
C LEU A 207 16.32 -4.33 4.23
N ASN A 208 16.89 -4.25 5.43
CA ASN A 208 18.27 -4.66 5.68
C ASN A 208 18.48 -6.16 5.48
N GLN A 209 17.51 -6.97 5.92
CA GLN A 209 17.52 -8.41 5.78
C GLN A 209 17.61 -8.80 4.30
N PHE A 210 16.73 -8.24 3.46
CA PHE A 210 16.70 -8.56 2.03
C PHE A 210 17.90 -8.02 1.25
N PHE A 211 18.34 -6.79 1.53
CA PHE A 211 19.42 -6.15 0.77
C PHE A 211 20.79 -6.70 1.16
N TRP A 212 21.05 -6.83 2.46
CA TRP A 212 22.41 -7.03 2.97
C TRP A 212 22.63 -8.40 3.60
N LYS A 213 21.68 -8.88 4.42
CA LYS A 213 21.87 -10.13 5.17
C LYS A 213 21.71 -11.37 4.29
N THR A 214 20.58 -11.47 3.59
CA THR A 214 20.31 -12.59 2.67
C THR A 214 20.83 -12.33 1.26
N GLN A 215 21.18 -11.08 0.95
CA GLN A 215 21.59 -10.65 -0.39
C GLN A 215 20.57 -11.01 -1.48
N GLY A 216 19.28 -11.05 -1.13
CA GLY A 216 18.19 -11.42 -2.03
C GLY A 216 18.10 -10.53 -3.27
N LEU A 217 18.57 -9.28 -3.16
CA LEU A 217 18.64 -8.34 -4.28
C LEU A 217 19.51 -8.83 -5.44
N LYS A 218 20.53 -9.69 -5.21
CA LYS A 218 21.35 -10.26 -6.28
C LYS A 218 20.53 -11.06 -7.29
N ASN A 219 19.56 -11.82 -6.80
CA ASN A 219 18.76 -12.76 -7.58
C ASN A 219 17.30 -12.29 -7.77
N TYR A 220 17.01 -11.01 -7.48
CA TYR A 220 15.64 -10.50 -7.48
C TYR A 220 14.93 -10.66 -8.83
N LYS A 221 15.62 -10.42 -9.96
CA LYS A 221 14.99 -10.54 -11.29
C LYS A 221 14.54 -11.97 -11.57
N GLN A 222 15.29 -12.96 -11.09
CA GLN A 222 15.06 -14.38 -11.30
C GLN A 222 13.94 -14.90 -10.40
N THR A 223 13.91 -14.47 -9.15
CA THR A 223 13.05 -15.02 -8.09
C THR A 223 11.71 -14.30 -7.93
N ARG A 224 11.58 -13.04 -8.37
CA ARG A 224 10.37 -12.21 -8.15
C ARG A 224 9.05 -12.77 -8.70
N ASN A 225 9.09 -13.81 -9.54
CA ASN A 225 7.89 -14.45 -10.09
C ASN A 225 7.47 -15.72 -9.35
N ASP A 226 8.22 -16.15 -8.33
CA ASP A 226 7.88 -17.34 -7.55
C ASP A 226 6.54 -17.12 -6.81
N LEU A 227 5.86 -18.22 -6.49
CA LEU A 227 4.52 -18.21 -5.89
C LEU A 227 4.56 -18.18 -4.36
N ASP A 228 5.63 -18.65 -3.74
CA ASP A 228 5.68 -18.86 -2.29
C ASP A 228 7.09 -18.77 -1.70
N GLY A 229 7.18 -18.55 -0.39
CA GLY A 229 8.43 -18.40 0.38
C GLY A 229 8.83 -16.94 0.63
N TRP A 230 9.43 -16.64 1.78
CA TRP A 230 9.71 -15.24 2.13
C TRP A 230 10.72 -14.55 1.21
N GLN A 231 11.77 -15.26 0.78
CA GLN A 231 12.96 -14.66 0.18
C GLN A 231 12.89 -14.41 -1.33
N PHE A 232 11.84 -14.86 -2.03
CA PHE A 232 11.76 -14.69 -3.48
C PHE A 232 11.59 -13.22 -3.93
N SER A 233 11.20 -12.34 -3.00
CA SER A 233 11.07 -10.90 -3.25
C SER A 233 11.35 -10.09 -1.99
N SER A 234 11.36 -8.77 -2.11
CA SER A 234 11.70 -7.89 -0.99
C SER A 234 10.72 -7.94 0.18
N ARG A 235 9.46 -8.35 -0.08
CA ARG A 235 8.33 -8.32 0.86
C ARG A 235 8.04 -6.94 1.48
N LEU A 236 8.57 -5.85 0.93
CA LEU A 236 8.43 -4.50 1.51
C LEU A 236 7.04 -3.85 1.34
N SER A 237 6.15 -4.47 0.58
CA SER A 237 4.88 -3.86 0.14
C SER A 237 3.98 -3.41 1.30
N ALA A 238 3.87 -4.20 2.38
CA ALA A 238 3.00 -3.86 3.52
C ALA A 238 3.43 -2.56 4.21
N TRP A 239 4.72 -2.41 4.48
CA TRP A 239 5.27 -1.21 5.11
C TRP A 239 5.30 0.01 4.16
N LEU A 240 5.44 -0.21 2.85
CA LEU A 240 5.31 0.86 1.84
C LEU A 240 3.86 1.36 1.72
N ALA A 241 2.86 0.49 1.89
CA ALA A 241 1.45 0.81 1.74
C ALA A 241 0.93 1.71 2.87
N ASN A 242 1.27 1.43 4.13
CA ASN A 242 0.90 2.29 5.26
C ASN A 242 1.97 3.36 5.60
N GLY A 243 3.05 3.41 4.82
CA GLY A 243 4.11 4.39 4.94
C GLY A 243 5.00 4.26 6.17
N SER A 244 5.03 3.08 6.82
CA SER A 244 6.04 2.76 7.83
C SER A 244 7.47 2.79 7.28
N ILE A 245 7.67 2.61 5.97
CA ILE A 245 8.91 2.98 5.28
C ILE A 245 8.60 3.85 4.06
N SER A 246 9.49 4.79 3.79
CA SER A 246 9.38 5.63 2.60
C SER A 246 9.90 4.90 1.36
N PRO A 247 9.26 5.06 0.17
CA PRO A 247 9.86 4.63 -1.08
C PRO A 247 11.21 5.31 -1.37
N ARG A 248 11.41 6.55 -0.88
CA ARG A 248 12.68 7.28 -1.03
C ARG A 248 13.81 6.64 -0.24
N THR A 249 13.51 6.13 0.96
CA THR A 249 14.45 5.33 1.75
C THR A 249 14.85 4.05 1.02
N VAL A 250 13.90 3.33 0.44
CA VAL A 250 14.20 2.11 -0.33
C VAL A 250 15.03 2.43 -1.57
N ALA A 251 14.74 3.53 -2.28
CA ALA A 251 15.51 3.96 -3.44
C ALA A 251 16.94 4.40 -3.07
N ALA A 252 17.11 5.13 -1.97
CA ALA A 252 18.44 5.52 -1.48
C ALA A 252 19.25 4.30 -1.03
N GLU A 253 18.62 3.30 -0.40
CA GLU A 253 19.31 2.07 -0.01
C GLU A 253 19.70 1.22 -1.22
N LEU A 254 18.88 1.26 -2.28
CA LEU A 254 19.20 0.63 -3.56
C LEU A 254 20.40 1.29 -4.23
N ASP A 255 20.47 2.62 -4.23
CA ASP A 255 21.62 3.39 -4.74
C ASP A 255 22.90 3.07 -3.94
N ASN A 256 22.83 3.04 -2.61
CA ASN A 256 23.94 2.62 -1.73
C ASN A 256 24.38 1.17 -2.02
N TYR A 257 23.44 0.26 -2.27
CA TYR A 257 23.76 -1.11 -2.67
C TYR A 257 24.49 -1.15 -4.02
N GLU A 258 24.00 -0.45 -5.03
CA GLU A 258 24.63 -0.36 -6.36
C GLU A 258 26.01 0.30 -6.29
N TYR A 259 26.21 1.30 -5.41
CA TYR A 259 27.51 1.91 -5.17
C TYR A 259 28.54 0.89 -4.66
N ARG A 260 28.15 -0.04 -3.77
CA ARG A 260 29.07 -1.03 -3.18
C ARG A 260 29.25 -2.30 -4.00
N HIS A 261 28.22 -2.72 -4.73
CA HIS A 261 28.19 -4.02 -5.42
C HIS A 261 28.10 -3.91 -6.94
N GLY A 262 27.97 -2.69 -7.47
CA GLY A 262 27.70 -2.44 -8.87
C GLY A 262 26.22 -2.60 -9.22
N ARG A 263 25.82 -1.89 -10.28
CA ARG A 263 24.49 -2.01 -10.88
C ARG A 263 24.34 -3.35 -11.59
N SER A 264 23.19 -3.99 -11.44
CA SER A 264 22.87 -5.29 -12.04
C SER A 264 21.48 -5.30 -12.68
N ASP A 265 21.16 -6.37 -13.38
CA ASP A 265 19.81 -6.61 -13.89
C ASP A 265 18.76 -6.71 -12.78
N SER A 266 19.14 -7.26 -11.62
CA SER A 266 18.25 -7.44 -10.47
C SER A 266 17.98 -6.13 -9.73
N THR A 267 19.00 -5.29 -9.54
CA THR A 267 18.83 -3.96 -8.93
C THR A 267 18.00 -3.05 -9.84
N GLN A 268 18.22 -3.10 -11.16
CA GLN A 268 17.38 -2.42 -12.15
C GLN A 268 15.94 -2.91 -12.14
N SER A 269 15.73 -4.22 -12.00
CA SER A 269 14.38 -4.79 -11.88
C SER A 269 13.70 -4.29 -10.61
N MET A 270 14.39 -4.21 -9.48
CA MET A 270 13.83 -3.65 -8.25
C MET A 270 13.43 -2.19 -8.41
N TYR A 271 14.29 -1.36 -9.03
CA TYR A 271 13.96 0.04 -9.31
C TYR A 271 12.74 0.17 -10.23
N ALA A 272 12.64 -0.68 -11.27
CA ALA A 272 11.50 -0.69 -12.16
C ALA A 272 10.17 -1.01 -11.44
N GLU A 273 10.20 -1.86 -10.41
CA GLU A 273 9.01 -2.16 -9.61
C GLU A 273 8.62 -0.99 -8.69
N LEU A 274 9.59 -0.24 -8.16
CA LEU A 274 9.30 1.02 -7.46
C LEU A 274 8.69 2.06 -8.43
N LEU A 275 9.16 2.12 -9.67
CA LEU A 275 8.55 2.96 -10.71
C LEU A 275 7.14 2.50 -11.09
N TRP A 276 6.83 1.21 -11.03
CA TRP A 276 5.45 0.72 -11.24
C TRP A 276 4.52 1.22 -10.14
N ARG A 277 4.96 1.14 -8.87
CA ARG A 277 4.23 1.77 -7.75
C ARG A 277 4.01 3.24 -8.06
N GLU A 278 5.08 3.97 -8.39
CA GLU A 278 5.04 5.40 -8.70
C GLU A 278 4.06 5.72 -9.84
N TYR A 279 4.09 4.95 -10.93
CA TYR A 279 3.18 5.09 -12.05
C TYR A 279 1.72 5.01 -11.59
N PHE A 280 1.36 4.01 -10.80
CA PHE A 280 0.00 3.91 -10.31
C PHE A 280 -0.38 5.02 -9.33
N GLN A 281 0.53 5.49 -8.47
CA GLN A 281 0.26 6.64 -7.58
C GLN A 281 -0.13 7.90 -8.37
N TRP A 282 0.62 8.21 -9.43
CA TRP A 282 0.31 9.37 -10.27
C TRP A 282 -0.91 9.14 -11.16
N MET A 283 -1.12 7.92 -11.66
CA MET A 283 -2.36 7.56 -12.35
C MET A 283 -3.58 7.82 -11.45
N MET A 284 -3.54 7.41 -10.18
CA MET A 284 -4.57 7.72 -9.19
C MET A 284 -4.74 9.23 -8.99
N HIS A 285 -3.64 9.97 -8.88
CA HIS A 285 -3.67 11.43 -8.73
C HIS A 285 -4.39 12.15 -9.89
N TYR A 286 -4.09 11.78 -11.14
CA TYR A 286 -4.61 12.47 -12.33
C TYR A 286 -5.99 11.98 -12.78
N TYR A 287 -6.25 10.68 -12.72
CA TYR A 287 -7.53 10.10 -13.17
C TYR A 287 -8.59 10.09 -12.07
N GLY A 288 -8.19 10.06 -10.79
CA GLY A 288 -9.11 10.17 -9.66
C GLY A 288 -10.19 9.09 -9.70
N ALA A 289 -11.46 9.48 -9.62
CA ALA A 289 -12.58 8.55 -9.52
C ALA A 289 -12.72 7.61 -10.74
N ASP A 290 -12.15 7.96 -11.90
CA ASP A 290 -12.09 7.09 -13.08
C ASP A 290 -11.33 5.77 -12.77
N MET A 291 -10.49 5.76 -11.73
CA MET A 291 -9.79 4.56 -11.23
C MET A 291 -10.71 3.50 -10.62
N PHE A 292 -11.94 3.85 -10.25
CA PHE A 292 -12.93 2.95 -9.64
C PHE A 292 -14.11 2.65 -10.57
N ALA A 293 -14.19 3.35 -11.70
CA ALA A 293 -15.28 3.20 -12.65
C ALA A 293 -15.23 1.83 -13.35
N PHE A 294 -16.38 1.21 -13.58
CA PHE A 294 -16.47 -0.10 -14.26
C PHE A 294 -15.72 -0.12 -15.61
N ALA A 295 -15.85 0.95 -16.38
CA ALA A 295 -15.22 1.13 -17.68
C ALA A 295 -13.74 1.59 -17.61
N GLY A 296 -13.21 1.77 -16.39
CA GLY A 296 -11.87 2.25 -16.10
C GLY A 296 -11.50 3.57 -16.76
N ILE A 297 -10.20 3.86 -16.82
CA ILE A 297 -9.68 5.08 -17.46
C ILE A 297 -9.86 5.08 -18.99
N LYS A 298 -10.03 3.90 -19.61
CA LYS A 298 -10.33 3.77 -21.05
C LYS A 298 -11.76 4.14 -21.41
N LYS A 299 -12.67 4.19 -20.43
CA LYS A 299 -14.11 4.46 -20.62
C LYS A 299 -14.81 3.48 -21.58
N THR A 300 -14.24 2.29 -21.75
CA THR A 300 -14.85 1.18 -22.49
C THR A 300 -15.33 0.13 -21.51
N ARG A 301 -16.62 -0.21 -21.55
CA ARG A 301 -17.20 -1.20 -20.63
C ARG A 301 -16.74 -2.62 -21.00
N PRO A 302 -16.21 -3.40 -20.05
CA PRO A 302 -15.96 -4.82 -20.27
C PRO A 302 -17.28 -5.60 -20.31
N LEU A 303 -17.24 -6.82 -20.85
CA LEU A 303 -18.41 -7.71 -20.94
C LEU A 303 -18.67 -8.53 -19.66
N THR A 304 -18.04 -8.15 -18.55
CA THR A 304 -18.18 -8.84 -17.26
C THR A 304 -19.40 -8.35 -16.48
N THR A 305 -19.88 -9.18 -15.55
CA THR A 305 -21.01 -8.83 -14.66
C THR A 305 -20.84 -9.52 -13.31
N TYR A 306 -21.74 -9.30 -12.36
CA TYR A 306 -21.69 -9.99 -11.08
C TYR A 306 -22.39 -11.36 -11.15
N TYR A 307 -21.60 -12.44 -11.07
CA TYR A 307 -22.09 -13.81 -10.92
C TYR A 307 -21.74 -14.34 -9.53
N CYS A 308 -22.73 -14.42 -8.63
CA CYS A 308 -22.50 -14.73 -7.21
C CYS A 308 -21.79 -16.07 -6.99
N GLN A 309 -22.20 -17.12 -7.70
CA GLN A 309 -21.61 -18.47 -7.55
C GLN A 309 -20.14 -18.49 -7.99
N ASN A 310 -19.83 -17.94 -9.17
CA ASN A 310 -18.46 -17.85 -9.68
C ASN A 310 -17.57 -17.01 -8.77
N TYR A 311 -18.08 -15.86 -8.30
CA TYR A 311 -17.37 -15.01 -7.36
C TYR A 311 -17.08 -15.73 -6.05
N LYS A 312 -18.06 -16.43 -5.46
CA LYS A 312 -17.88 -17.18 -4.22
C LYS A 312 -16.89 -18.33 -4.36
N ALA A 313 -16.92 -19.05 -5.48
CA ALA A 313 -15.93 -20.10 -5.77
C ALA A 313 -14.51 -19.53 -5.87
N TRP A 314 -14.34 -18.38 -6.53
CA TRP A 314 -13.06 -17.68 -6.59
C TRP A 314 -12.61 -17.19 -5.22
N GLU A 315 -13.49 -16.52 -4.47
CA GLU A 315 -13.24 -16.00 -3.13
C GLU A 315 -12.75 -17.10 -2.18
N GLN A 316 -13.36 -18.29 -2.25
CA GLN A 316 -13.08 -19.43 -1.37
C GLN A 316 -11.94 -20.32 -1.87
N GLY A 317 -11.48 -20.14 -3.11
CA GLY A 317 -10.50 -21.04 -3.73
C GLY A 317 -11.06 -22.44 -3.96
N THR A 318 -12.25 -22.52 -4.57
CA THR A 318 -12.97 -23.75 -4.95
C THR A 318 -13.45 -23.72 -6.40
N THR A 319 -12.74 -23.01 -7.27
CA THR A 319 -12.96 -23.02 -8.72
C THR A 319 -12.49 -24.36 -9.33
N GLU A 320 -12.71 -24.55 -10.62
CA GLU A 320 -12.14 -25.69 -11.36
C GLU A 320 -10.62 -25.56 -11.61
N PHE A 321 -10.01 -24.41 -11.30
CA PHE A 321 -8.60 -24.10 -11.59
C PHE A 321 -7.71 -24.24 -10.34
N PRO A 322 -6.88 -25.31 -10.21
CA PRO A 322 -6.14 -25.59 -8.97
C PRO A 322 -5.15 -24.48 -8.57
N ILE A 323 -4.42 -23.90 -9.53
CA ILE A 323 -3.47 -22.81 -9.24
C ILE A 323 -4.16 -21.55 -8.71
N VAL A 324 -5.37 -21.24 -9.20
CA VAL A 324 -6.18 -20.12 -8.71
C VAL A 324 -6.62 -20.40 -7.28
N ASN A 325 -7.09 -21.62 -7.02
CA ASN A 325 -7.51 -22.04 -5.69
C ASN A 325 -6.37 -21.95 -4.67
N ALA A 326 -5.17 -22.39 -5.05
CA ALA A 326 -3.98 -22.32 -4.21
C ALA A 326 -3.63 -20.87 -3.83
N CYS A 327 -3.60 -19.96 -4.82
CA CYS A 327 -3.38 -18.54 -4.56
C CYS A 327 -4.48 -17.93 -3.68
N MET A 328 -5.76 -18.19 -3.95
CA MET A 328 -6.86 -17.61 -3.16
C MET A 328 -6.86 -18.12 -1.72
N ARG A 329 -6.50 -19.40 -1.49
CA ARG A 329 -6.31 -19.95 -0.15
C ARG A 329 -5.11 -19.32 0.57
N GLN A 330 -3.99 -19.12 -0.14
CA GLN A 330 -2.84 -18.38 0.39
C GLN A 330 -3.24 -16.96 0.83
N LEU A 331 -4.00 -16.23 0.00
CA LEU A 331 -4.52 -14.90 0.35
C LEU A 331 -5.38 -14.94 1.61
N ASN A 332 -6.34 -15.86 1.68
CA ASN A 332 -7.31 -15.93 2.77
C ASN A 332 -6.68 -16.34 4.12
N GLN A 333 -5.60 -17.12 4.07
CA GLN A 333 -4.90 -17.62 5.25
C GLN A 333 -3.79 -16.68 5.72
N THR A 334 -3.19 -15.86 4.84
CA THR A 334 -2.00 -15.06 5.17
C THR A 334 -2.12 -13.56 4.90
N GLY A 335 -3.16 -13.12 4.19
CA GLY A 335 -3.29 -11.73 3.74
C GLY A 335 -2.30 -11.32 2.67
N TYR A 336 -1.51 -12.25 2.11
CA TYR A 336 -0.53 -11.96 1.06
C TYR A 336 -0.56 -13.03 -0.03
N ILE A 337 -0.37 -12.61 -1.28
CA ILE A 337 -0.03 -13.48 -2.41
C ILE A 337 1.04 -12.81 -3.29
N SER A 338 1.85 -13.63 -3.95
CA SER A 338 2.92 -13.13 -4.84
C SER A 338 2.34 -12.31 -6.00
N ASN A 339 3.17 -11.44 -6.60
CA ASN A 339 2.74 -10.66 -7.76
C ASN A 339 2.25 -11.56 -8.92
N ARG A 340 2.92 -12.71 -9.14
CA ARG A 340 2.48 -13.71 -10.11
C ARG A 340 1.09 -14.27 -9.75
N GLY A 341 0.89 -14.64 -8.48
CA GLY A 341 -0.40 -15.09 -7.98
C GLY A 341 -1.52 -14.05 -8.20
N ARG A 342 -1.26 -12.77 -7.90
CA ARG A 342 -2.22 -11.66 -8.14
C ARG A 342 -2.66 -11.60 -9.60
N GLN A 343 -1.71 -11.70 -10.53
CA GLN A 343 -2.01 -11.68 -11.98
C GLN A 343 -2.86 -12.87 -12.40
N ILE A 344 -2.53 -14.07 -11.92
CA ILE A 344 -3.26 -15.31 -12.22
C ILE A 344 -4.71 -15.21 -11.75
N VAL A 345 -4.93 -14.90 -10.46
CA VAL A 345 -6.29 -14.91 -9.89
C VAL A 345 -7.16 -13.79 -10.44
N ALA A 346 -6.59 -12.62 -10.73
CA ALA A 346 -7.33 -11.52 -11.35
C ALA A 346 -7.68 -11.83 -12.82
N SER A 347 -6.77 -12.44 -13.58
CA SER A 347 -7.05 -12.87 -14.94
C SER A 347 -8.15 -13.93 -14.98
N CYS A 348 -8.12 -14.91 -14.08
CA CYS A 348 -9.17 -15.92 -13.95
C CYS A 348 -10.54 -15.28 -13.64
N LEU A 349 -10.60 -14.38 -12.65
CA LEU A 349 -11.85 -13.73 -12.26
C LEU A 349 -12.52 -13.00 -13.43
N VAL A 350 -11.74 -12.27 -14.22
CA VAL A 350 -12.24 -11.48 -15.34
C VAL A 350 -12.55 -12.35 -16.56
N ASN A 351 -11.62 -13.20 -16.96
CA ASN A 351 -11.65 -13.83 -18.28
C ASN A 351 -12.33 -15.20 -18.28
N GLU A 352 -12.12 -16.01 -17.24
CA GLU A 352 -12.73 -17.36 -17.15
C GLU A 352 -14.09 -17.29 -16.48
N LEU A 353 -14.19 -16.52 -15.39
CA LEU A 353 -15.38 -16.46 -14.57
C LEU A 353 -16.37 -15.37 -14.99
N GLY A 354 -15.94 -14.45 -15.86
CA GLY A 354 -16.76 -13.35 -16.39
C GLY A 354 -17.21 -12.35 -15.32
N VAL A 355 -16.51 -12.29 -14.18
CA VAL A 355 -16.93 -11.49 -13.02
C VAL A 355 -16.43 -10.04 -13.13
N ASP A 356 -17.27 -9.09 -12.73
CA ASP A 356 -16.91 -7.68 -12.63
C ASP A 356 -15.66 -7.51 -11.74
N TRP A 357 -14.60 -6.98 -12.34
CA TRP A 357 -13.27 -6.84 -11.74
C TRP A 357 -13.27 -6.07 -10.42
N ARG A 358 -14.26 -5.18 -10.21
CA ARG A 358 -14.36 -4.35 -9.01
C ARG A 358 -14.65 -5.18 -7.76
N PHE A 359 -15.30 -6.34 -7.90
CA PHE A 359 -15.50 -7.29 -6.79
C PHE A 359 -14.18 -7.93 -6.37
N GLY A 360 -13.32 -8.28 -7.34
CA GLY A 360 -11.98 -8.78 -7.05
C GLY A 360 -11.09 -7.71 -6.42
N ALA A 361 -11.14 -6.47 -6.95
CA ALA A 361 -10.40 -5.34 -6.41
C ALA A 361 -10.80 -5.01 -4.96
N ALA A 362 -12.10 -5.01 -4.65
CA ALA A 362 -12.61 -4.81 -3.30
C ALA A 362 -12.28 -5.98 -2.36
N TYR A 363 -12.28 -7.22 -2.86
CA TYR A 363 -11.86 -8.36 -2.06
C TYR A 363 -10.36 -8.30 -1.71
N PHE A 364 -9.53 -7.87 -2.66
CA PHE A 364 -8.12 -7.58 -2.42
C PHE A 364 -7.94 -6.43 -1.42
N GLU A 365 -8.76 -5.38 -1.51
CA GLU A 365 -8.79 -4.30 -0.52
C GLU A 365 -9.12 -4.82 0.88
N GLN A 366 -9.99 -5.80 1.03
CA GLN A 366 -10.25 -6.42 2.33
C GLN A 366 -9.08 -7.29 2.81
N GLN A 367 -8.57 -8.18 1.96
CA GLN A 367 -7.67 -9.26 2.39
C GLN A 367 -6.19 -8.87 2.42
N LEU A 368 -5.74 -8.02 1.49
CA LEU A 368 -4.32 -7.72 1.36
C LEU A 368 -3.81 -6.93 2.56
N ILE A 369 -2.79 -7.48 3.22
CA ILE A 369 -2.00 -6.80 4.24
C ILE A 369 -1.30 -5.56 3.67
N ASP A 370 -0.97 -5.61 2.38
CA ASP A 370 -0.26 -4.58 1.63
C ASP A 370 -1.15 -3.78 0.67
N PHE A 371 -2.45 -3.73 0.93
CA PHE A 371 -3.36 -2.93 0.13
C PHE A 371 -2.90 -1.47 0.05
N ASP A 372 -2.65 -1.05 -1.18
CA ASP A 372 -2.43 0.33 -1.59
C ASP A 372 -3.46 0.65 -2.68
N VAL A 373 -4.26 1.70 -2.46
CA VAL A 373 -5.43 1.99 -3.32
C VAL A 373 -5.03 2.22 -4.78
N ALA A 374 -3.91 2.90 -5.03
CA ALA A 374 -3.47 3.22 -6.37
C ALA A 374 -2.95 1.96 -7.08
N THR A 375 -2.09 1.20 -6.39
CA THR A 375 -1.46 0.00 -6.92
C THR A 375 -2.47 -1.12 -7.15
N ASN A 376 -3.41 -1.33 -6.21
CA ASN A 376 -4.44 -2.35 -6.33
C ASN A 376 -5.37 -2.05 -7.51
N TYR A 377 -6.08 -0.93 -7.48
CA TYR A 377 -7.06 -0.60 -8.53
C TYR A 377 -6.39 -0.37 -9.89
N GLY A 378 -5.18 0.17 -9.92
CA GLY A 378 -4.38 0.31 -11.14
C GLY A 378 -4.05 -1.03 -11.80
N ASN A 379 -3.57 -2.02 -11.02
CA ASN A 379 -3.30 -3.37 -11.53
C ASN A 379 -4.57 -4.10 -11.94
N TRP A 380 -5.67 -3.96 -11.18
CA TRP A 380 -6.95 -4.56 -11.55
C TRP A 380 -7.50 -4.01 -12.85
N GLN A 381 -7.44 -2.69 -13.08
CA GLN A 381 -7.81 -2.12 -14.38
C GLN A 381 -6.90 -2.61 -15.51
N TYR A 382 -5.60 -2.72 -15.24
CA TYR A 382 -4.63 -3.23 -16.21
C TYR A 382 -4.99 -4.65 -16.68
N LEU A 383 -5.38 -5.53 -15.75
CA LEU A 383 -5.75 -6.92 -16.05
C LEU A 383 -7.16 -7.06 -16.62
N ALA A 384 -8.09 -6.20 -16.19
CA ALA A 384 -9.45 -6.16 -16.73
C ALA A 384 -9.55 -5.52 -18.13
N GLY A 385 -8.43 -5.04 -18.67
CA GLY A 385 -8.34 -4.42 -20.00
C GLY A 385 -8.92 -3.01 -20.11
N VAL A 386 -9.36 -2.43 -18.99
CA VAL A 386 -9.94 -1.08 -18.89
C VAL A 386 -8.93 -0.01 -18.43
N GLY A 387 -7.69 -0.44 -18.15
CA GLY A 387 -6.59 0.38 -17.66
C GLY A 387 -5.53 0.73 -18.70
N ALA A 388 -4.34 1.10 -18.22
CA ALA A 388 -3.17 1.51 -18.99
C ALA A 388 -2.42 0.36 -19.68
N ASP A 389 -3.15 -0.57 -20.31
CA ASP A 389 -2.56 -1.66 -21.10
C ASP A 389 -2.64 -1.37 -22.61
N PRO A 390 -1.49 -1.28 -23.33
CA PRO A 390 -1.50 -1.11 -24.78
C PRO A 390 -2.06 -2.32 -25.54
N ARG A 391 -2.14 -3.50 -24.91
CA ARG A 391 -2.57 -4.74 -25.57
C ARG A 391 -4.06 -5.06 -25.46
N GLY A 392 -4.85 -4.18 -24.83
CA GLY A 392 -6.28 -4.42 -24.62
C GLY A 392 -6.50 -5.26 -23.36
N GLN A 393 -7.00 -6.49 -23.50
CA GLN A 393 -7.35 -7.39 -22.40
C GLN A 393 -6.28 -8.47 -22.24
N ARG A 394 -5.62 -8.52 -21.06
CA ARG A 394 -4.65 -9.58 -20.75
C ARG A 394 -5.35 -10.84 -20.25
N HIS A 395 -5.25 -11.89 -21.06
CA HIS A 395 -5.70 -13.23 -20.71
C HIS A 395 -4.50 -14.14 -20.46
N PHE A 396 -4.37 -14.64 -19.23
CA PHE A 396 -3.36 -15.61 -18.86
C PHE A 396 -3.89 -17.02 -19.08
N ASN A 397 -3.18 -17.82 -19.88
CA ASN A 397 -3.44 -19.26 -19.96
C ASN A 397 -3.00 -19.90 -18.64
N LEU A 398 -3.98 -20.38 -17.85
CA LEU A 398 -3.77 -20.85 -16.48
C LEU A 398 -2.94 -22.14 -16.42
N GLU A 399 -3.12 -23.07 -17.36
CA GLU A 399 -2.31 -24.31 -17.47
C GLU A 399 -0.84 -23.95 -17.69
N LYS A 400 -0.57 -23.06 -18.65
CA LYS A 400 0.80 -22.58 -18.90
C LYS A 400 1.39 -21.85 -17.70
N GLN A 401 0.59 -21.14 -16.91
CA GLN A 401 1.10 -20.51 -15.68
C GLN A 401 1.47 -21.57 -14.63
N ALA A 402 0.69 -22.65 -14.50
CA ALA A 402 1.03 -23.77 -13.63
C ALA A 402 2.30 -24.47 -14.09
N ASP A 403 2.40 -24.84 -15.37
CA ASP A 403 3.58 -25.52 -15.92
C ASP A 403 4.89 -24.72 -15.73
N VAL A 404 4.81 -23.39 -15.81
CA VAL A 404 5.98 -22.51 -15.72
C VAL A 404 6.36 -22.18 -14.27
N TYR A 405 5.38 -21.92 -13.41
CA TYR A 405 5.62 -21.36 -12.06
C TYR A 405 5.37 -22.35 -10.93
N ASP A 406 4.77 -23.49 -11.21
CA ASP A 406 4.59 -24.62 -10.29
C ASP A 406 4.75 -25.97 -11.04
N PRO A 407 5.89 -26.21 -11.72
CA PRO A 407 6.07 -27.36 -12.61
C PRO A 407 5.90 -28.72 -11.92
N ASN A 408 6.16 -28.77 -10.61
CA ASN A 408 6.03 -29.98 -9.79
C ASN A 408 4.68 -30.07 -9.04
N GLY A 409 3.82 -29.04 -9.15
CA GLY A 409 2.56 -28.98 -8.40
C GLY A 409 2.70 -28.77 -6.88
N GLU A 410 3.91 -28.45 -6.39
CA GLU A 410 4.22 -28.34 -4.97
C GLU A 410 3.44 -27.19 -4.30
N PHE A 411 3.29 -26.06 -5.01
CA PHE A 411 2.52 -24.93 -4.50
C PHE A 411 1.03 -25.30 -4.43
N VAL A 412 0.47 -25.89 -5.49
CA VAL A 412 -0.92 -26.33 -5.52
C VAL A 412 -1.20 -27.35 -4.42
N GLU A 413 -0.38 -28.40 -4.30
CA GLU A 413 -0.55 -29.44 -3.29
C GLU A 413 -0.49 -28.86 -1.86
N ARG A 414 0.48 -27.98 -1.60
CA ARG A 414 0.64 -27.31 -0.32
C ARG A 414 -0.64 -26.60 0.11
N TRP A 415 -1.25 -25.83 -0.79
CA TRP A 415 -2.42 -25.00 -0.48
C TRP A 415 -3.76 -25.72 -0.71
N ALA A 416 -3.77 -26.89 -1.35
CA ALA A 416 -4.94 -27.76 -1.42
C ALA A 416 -5.27 -28.38 -0.05
N ASN A 417 -4.25 -28.74 0.73
CA ASN A 417 -4.38 -29.46 2.00
C ASN A 417 -4.24 -28.57 3.24
N SER A 418 -4.11 -27.24 3.11
CA SER A 418 -3.82 -26.37 4.25
C SER A 418 -5.07 -26.05 5.09
N THR A 419 -5.04 -26.41 6.37
CA THR A 419 -5.98 -25.86 7.37
C THR A 419 -5.37 -24.62 8.03
N ALA A 420 -6.21 -23.67 8.46
CA ALA A 420 -5.78 -22.38 9.00
C ALA A 420 -4.91 -22.47 10.28
N SER A 421 -4.90 -23.62 10.95
CA SER A 421 -4.23 -23.85 12.24
C SER A 421 -2.75 -24.25 12.14
N GLU A 422 -2.27 -24.75 11.00
CA GLU A 422 -0.98 -25.48 10.97
C GLU A 422 0.24 -24.63 10.60
N ARG A 423 0.10 -23.36 10.22
CA ARG A 423 1.12 -22.70 9.37
C ARG A 423 1.47 -21.25 9.68
N ALA A 424 1.15 -20.72 10.86
CA ALA A 424 1.64 -19.39 11.26
C ALA A 424 3.19 -19.30 11.31
N PHE A 425 3.90 -20.44 11.35
CA PHE A 425 5.35 -20.49 11.62
C PHE A 425 6.22 -21.15 10.53
N ARG A 426 5.77 -21.28 9.27
CA ARG A 426 6.57 -21.88 8.18
C ARG A 426 6.80 -20.97 6.97
N PHE A 427 6.74 -19.65 7.16
CA PHE A 427 6.98 -18.66 6.10
C PHE A 427 8.36 -18.03 6.15
#